data_AF-A0A8X6V408-F1
#
_entry.id   AF-A0A8X6V408-F1
#
_cell.length_a   1.000
_cell.length_b   1.000
_cell.length_c   1.000
_cell.angle_alpha   90.00
_cell.angle_beta   90.00
_cell.angle_gamma   90.00
#
_symmetry.space_group_name_H-M   'P 1'
#
loop_
_entity.id
_entity.type
_entity.pdbx_description
1 polymer ?
#
loop_
_entity_poly.entity_id
_entity_poly.type
_entity_poly.pdbx_seq_one_letter_code
_entity_poly.pdbx_strand_id
1 'polypeptide(L)' 'MGDFPKSEKVVMHLMYGAANGNDREALRLYQERFPSRRMPNHRIFQQLHQQLCENGSFIARTDGWR' A
#
# COMPACT_ATOMS: atom_id res chain seq x y z
N MET A 1 8.91 -1.35 -4.06
CA MET A 1 7.46 -1.08 -4.00
C MET A 1 6.91 -1.03 -5.41
N GLY A 2 5.79 -1.69 -5.68
CA GLY A 2 5.12 -1.58 -6.97
C GLY A 2 4.72 -0.13 -7.23
N ASP A 3 4.74 0.27 -8.50
CA ASP A 3 4.30 1.59 -8.93
C ASP A 3 2.76 1.62 -8.90
N PHE A 4 2.22 1.80 -7.69
CA PHE A 4 0.79 1.97 -7.47
C PHE A 4 0.47 3.47 -7.44
N PRO A 5 -0.64 3.90 -8.07
CA PRO A 5 -1.04 5.30 -8.04
C PRO A 5 -1.33 5.75 -6.60
N LYS A 6 -1.19 7.05 -6.32
CA LYS A 6 -1.39 7.61 -4.97
C LYS A 6 -2.74 7.23 -4.37
N SER A 7 -3.81 7.25 -5.17
CA SER A 7 -5.15 6.85 -4.75
C SER A 7 -5.21 5.39 -4.28
N GLU A 8 -4.50 4.49 -4.96
CA GLU A 8 -4.47 3.08 -4.59
C GLU A 8 -3.61 2.84 -3.35
N LYS A 9 -2.52 3.59 -3.16
CA LYS A 9 -1.74 3.59 -1.91
C LYS A 9 -2.59 4.01 -0.69
N VAL A 10 -3.47 4.99 -0.84
CA VAL A 10 -4.42 5.39 0.23
C VAL A 10 -5.36 4.23 0.57
N VAL A 11 -5.93 3.58 -0.44
CA VAL A 11 -6.82 2.43 -0.23
C VAL A 11 -6.09 1.26 0.43
N MET A 12 -4.85 0.98 0.02
CA MET A 12 -4.01 -0.04 0.66
C MET A 12 -3.76 0.31 2.13
N HIS A 13 -3.40 1.55 2.44
CA HIS A 13 -3.23 1.99 3.82
C HIS A 13 -4.51 1.85 4.66
N LEU A 14 -5.68 2.12 4.07
CA LEU A 14 -6.97 1.90 4.72
C LEU A 14 -7.21 0.41 5.02
N MET A 15 -6.89 -0.51 4.10
CA MET A 15 -6.97 -1.95 4.36
C MET A 15 -6.04 -2.39 5.48
N TYR A 16 -4.83 -1.82 5.55
CA TYR A 16 -3.87 -2.10 6.62
C TYR A 16 -4.40 -1.66 8.00
N GLY A 17 -5.04 -0.49 8.05
CA GLY A 17 -5.75 -0.03 9.24
C GLY A 17 -6.90 -0.95 9.63
N ALA A 18 -7.74 -1.35 8.67
CA ALA A 18 -8.85 -2.28 8.91
C ALA A 18 -8.39 -3.67 9.37
N ALA A 19 -7.19 -4.09 8.96
CA ALA A 19 -6.56 -5.33 9.37
C ALA A 19 -5.79 -5.22 10.70
N ASN A 20 -5.93 -4.12 11.46
CA ASN A 20 -5.20 -3.85 12.69
C ASN A 20 -3.67 -4.02 12.55
N GLY A 21 -3.13 -3.58 11.40
CA GLY A 21 -1.70 -3.65 11.13
C GLY A 21 -1.18 -5.03 10.69
N ASN A 22 -2.05 -5.99 10.38
CA ASN A 22 -1.64 -7.26 9.79
C ASN A 22 -1.59 -7.17 8.27
N ASP A 23 -0.40 -7.36 7.68
CA ASP A 23 -0.15 -7.17 6.26
C ASP A 23 -0.78 -8.27 5.36
N ARG A 24 -0.84 -9.51 5.82
CA ARG A 24 -1.50 -10.62 5.12
C ARG A 24 -3.00 -10.48 5.14
N GLU A 25 -3.56 -10.06 6.27
CA GLU A 25 -4.98 -9.82 6.39
C GLU A 25 -5.40 -8.59 5.56
N ALA A 26 -4.57 -7.54 5.54
CA ALA A 26 -4.79 -6.39 4.66
C ALA A 26 -4.81 -6.80 3.17
N LEU A 27 -3.92 -7.72 2.78
CA LEU A 27 -3.92 -8.28 1.43
C LEU A 27 -5.21 -9.04 1.14
N ARG A 28 -5.69 -9.88 2.06
CA ARG A 28 -6.97 -10.60 1.92
C ARG A 28 -8.15 -9.64 1.74
N LEU A 29 -8.24 -8.62 2.59
CA LEU A 29 -9.28 -7.58 2.48
C LEU A 29 -9.19 -6.80 1.16
N TYR A 30 -7.98 -6.49 0.71
CA TYR A 30 -7.75 -5.82 -0.57
C TYR A 30 -8.22 -6.69 -1.75
N GLN A 31 -7.91 -7.99 -1.72
CA GLN A 31 -8.32 -8.98 -2.71
C GLN A 31 -9.83 -9.10 -2.83
N GLU A 32 -10.50 -9.26 -1.69
CA GLU A 32 -11.96 -9.41 -1.63
C GLU A 32 -12.67 -8.17 -2.15
N ARG A 33 -12.14 -6.99 -1.84
CA ARG A 33 -12.74 -5.73 -2.25
C ARG A 33 -12.45 -5.37 -3.70
N PHE A 34 -11.30 -5.79 -4.25
CA PHE A 34 -10.85 -5.42 -5.59
C PHE A 34 -10.31 -6.63 -6.38
N PRO A 35 -11.14 -7.64 -6.65
CA PRO A 35 -10.68 -8.91 -7.24
C PRO A 35 -10.07 -8.75 -8.63
N SER A 36 -10.48 -7.72 -9.39
CA SER A 36 -9.97 -7.45 -10.75
C SER A 36 -8.70 -6.59 -10.79
N ARG A 37 -8.20 -6.10 -9.64
CA ARG A 37 -7.01 -5.23 -9.61
C ARG A 37 -5.72 -6.04 -9.54
N ARG A 38 -4.61 -5.38 -9.92
CA ARG A 38 -3.27 -5.94 -9.75
C ARG A 38 -3.00 -6.25 -8.29
N MET A 39 -2.50 -7.44 -8.01
CA MET A 39 -2.18 -7.87 -6.66
C MET A 39 -0.92 -7.19 -6.12
N PRO A 40 -0.97 -6.49 -4.97
CA PRO A 40 0.22 -6.05 -4.28
C PRO A 40 0.91 -7.21 -3.54
N ASN A 41 2.19 -7.04 -3.24
CA ASN A 41 2.85 -7.86 -2.22
C ASN A 41 2.36 -7.40 -0.84
N HIS A 42 2.04 -8.33 0.07
CA HIS A 42 1.60 -8.02 1.44
C HIS A 42 2.51 -7.00 2.16
N ARG A 43 3.83 -7.06 1.96
CA ARG A 43 4.75 -6.12 2.60
C ARG A 43 4.52 -4.65 2.24
N ILE A 44 3.89 -4.35 1.10
CA ILE A 44 3.59 -2.96 0.69
C ILE A 44 2.68 -2.26 1.71
N PHE A 45 1.75 -2.98 2.34
CA PHE A 45 0.83 -2.40 3.32
C PHE A 45 1.60 -1.81 4.52
N GLN A 46 2.49 -2.61 5.12
CA GLN A 46 3.34 -2.17 6.21
C GLN A 46 4.28 -1.03 5.77
N GLN A 47 4.90 -1.16 4.60
CA GLN A 47 5.86 -0.15 4.16
C GLN A 47 5.21 1.21 3.86
N LEU A 48 3.97 1.22 3.33
CA LEU A 48 3.21 2.46 3.13
C LEU A 48 2.90 3.15 4.46
N HIS A 49 2.55 2.37 5.49
CA HIS A 49 2.36 2.89 6.85
C HIS A 49 3.65 3.49 7.41
N GLN A 50 4.78 2.78 7.31
CA GLN A 50 6.09 3.29 7.74
C GLN A 50 6.46 4.60 7.05
N GLN A 51 6.30 4.67 5.72
CA GLN A 51 6.56 5.89 4.96
C GLN A 51 5.74 7.09 5.44
N LEU A 52 4.45 6.87 5.77
CA LEU A 52 3.59 7.92 6.31
C LEU A 52 4.02 8.35 7.71
N CYS A 53 4.38 7.41 8.59
CA CYS A 53 4.88 7.74 9.93
C CYS A 53 6.20 8.51 9.89
N GLU A 54 7.11 8.14 8.99
CA GLU A 54 8.45 8.74 8.89
C GLU A 54 8.45 10.07 8.12
N ASN A 55 7.71 10.17 7.02
CA ASN A 55 7.83 11.28 6.07
C ASN A 55 6.54 12.11 5.92
N GLY A 56 5.44 11.72 6.57
CA GLY A 56 4.12 12.37 6.42
C GLY A 56 3.50 12.23 5.03
N SER A 57 4.14 11.49 4.11
CA SER A 57 3.70 11.37 2.72
C SER A 57 4.21 10.07 2.08
N PHE A 58 3.54 9.64 0.99
CA PHE A 58 4.06 8.55 0.17
C PHE A 58 5.18 9.06 -0.72
N ILE A 59 6.34 8.42 -0.65
CA ILE A 59 7.44 8.68 -1.58
C ILE A 59 6.98 8.20 -2.97
N ALA A 60 6.90 9.13 -3.92
CA ALA A 60 6.87 8.78 -5.33
C ALA A 60 8.25 8.24 -5.68
N ARG A 61 8.34 7.10 -6.39
CA ARG A 61 9.63 6.79 -7.02
C ARG A 61 9.85 7.89 -8.04
N THR A 62 10.75 8.81 -7.74
CA THR A 62 11.39 9.58 -8.80
C THR A 62 12.31 8.59 -9.47
N ASP A 63 11.87 8.05 -10.60
CA ASP A 63 12.80 7.41 -11.52
C ASP A 63 13.78 8.53 -11.88
N GLY A 64 15.00 8.44 -11.33
CA GLY A 64 16.01 9.44 -11.57
C GLY A 64 16.23 9.53 -13.06
N TRP A 65 15.86 10.66 -13.67
CA TRP A 65 16.35 11.00 -14.99
C TRP A 65 17.85 11.20 -14.82
N ARG A 66 18.61 10.20 -15.26
CA ARG A 66 20.05 10.26 -15.50
C ARG A 66 20.35 9.54 -16.80
#